data_AF-A0A7J7IWZ6-F1
#
_entry.id   AF-A0A7J7IWZ6-F1
#
_cell.length_a   1.000
_cell.length_b   1.000
_cell.length_c   1.000
_cell.angle_alpha   90.00
_cell.angle_beta   90.00
_cell.angle_gamma   90.00
#
_symmetry.space_group_name_H-M   'P 1'
#
loop_
_entity.id
_entity.type
_entity.pdbx_description
1 polymer ?
#
loop_
_entity_poly.entity_id
_entity_poly.type
_entity_poly.pdbx_seq_one_letter_code
_entity_poly.pdbx_strand_id
1 'polypeptide(L)' 'MNLVDVAAHPELVCAGGGFGPVSDDGYGVSYIVAGENTLFFHISSKISCPTTFILSIGTIFRIQLLISDINHMAAFLPSL' A
#
# COMPACT_ATOMS: atom_id res chain seq x y z
N MET A 1 -26.98 -13.21 -5.35
CA MET A 1 -25.83 -12.66 -4.60
C MET A 1 -25.92 -11.15 -4.73
N ASN A 2 -25.99 -10.41 -3.62
CA ASN A 2 -25.84 -8.96 -3.68
C ASN A 2 -24.35 -8.65 -3.81
N LEU A 3 -23.95 -7.97 -4.89
CA LEU A 3 -22.61 -7.38 -4.96
C LEU A 3 -22.59 -6.20 -4.00
N VAL A 4 -21.57 -6.13 -3.16
CA VAL A 4 -21.29 -4.94 -2.35
C VAL A 4 -20.89 -3.82 -3.31
N ASP A 5 -21.53 -2.67 -3.16
CA ASP A 5 -21.08 -1.44 -3.83
C ASP A 5 -19.83 -0.94 -3.10
N VAL A 6 -18.68 -1.23 -3.70
CA VAL A 6 -17.35 -0.84 -3.21
C VAL A 6 -17.11 0.66 -3.25
N ALA A 7 -17.87 1.42 -4.05
CA ALA A 7 -17.82 2.88 -4.02
C ALA A 7 -18.53 3.44 -2.79
N ALA A 8 -19.63 2.82 -2.37
CA ALA A 8 -20.37 3.18 -1.16
C ALA A 8 -19.71 2.68 0.13
N HIS A 9 -18.96 1.57 0.06
CA HIS A 9 -18.31 0.93 1.20
C HIS A 9 -16.81 0.62 0.94
N PRO A 10 -15.97 1.65 0.76
CA PRO A 10 -14.55 1.47 0.47
C PRO A 10 -13.79 0.76 1.59
N GLU A 11 -14.27 0.83 2.84
CA GLU A 11 -13.71 0.16 4.01
C GLU A 11 -13.79 -1.37 3.95
N LEU A 12 -14.71 -1.90 3.14
CA LEU A 12 -14.92 -3.34 2.98
C LEU A 12 -14.03 -3.94 1.88
N VAL A 13 -13.22 -3.11 1.21
CA VAL A 13 -12.30 -3.55 0.17
C VAL A 13 -10.95 -3.89 0.79
N CYS A 14 -10.61 -5.17 0.77
CA CYS A 14 -9.25 -5.64 0.99
C CYS A 14 -8.81 -6.40 -0.26
N ALA A 15 -7.74 -5.96 -0.91
CA ALA A 15 -7.23 -6.66 -2.09
C ALA A 15 -6.62 -8.04 -1.77
N GLY A 16 -6.44 -8.36 -0.49
CA GLY A 16 -5.77 -9.59 -0.05
C GLY A 16 -4.30 -9.65 -0.48
N GLY A 17 -3.69 -10.82 -0.31
CA GLY A 17 -2.33 -11.10 -0.79
C GLY A 17 -1.19 -10.71 0.16
N GLY A 18 0.03 -10.72 -0.37
CA GLY A 18 1.30 -10.44 0.31
C GLY A 18 2.00 -11.66 0.91
N PHE A 19 3.25 -11.44 1.32
CA PHE A 19 4.16 -12.47 1.79
C PHE A 19 5.00 -11.95 2.96
N GLY A 20 5.45 -12.86 3.82
CA GLY A 20 6.43 -12.55 4.86
C GLY A 20 7.80 -12.21 4.27
N PRO A 21 8.69 -11.61 5.07
CA PRO A 21 10.07 -11.36 4.64
C PRO A 21 10.81 -12.67 4.36
N VAL A 22 11.64 -12.68 3.30
CA VAL A 22 12.46 -13.85 2.93
C VAL A 22 13.62 -14.07 3.91
N SER A 23 14.12 -12.99 4.51
CA SER A 23 15.19 -13.01 5.53
C SER A 23 14.68 -12.57 6.90
N ASP A 24 15.36 -12.98 7.96
CA ASP A 24 15.05 -12.62 9.34
C ASP A 24 15.18 -11.12 9.61
N ASP A 25 16.11 -10.48 8.91
CA ASP A 25 16.40 -9.04 8.89
C ASP A 25 15.90 -8.38 7.60
N GLY A 26 14.91 -8.99 6.95
CA GLY A 26 14.26 -8.45 5.76
C GLY A 26 12.88 -7.86 6.04
N TYR A 27 12.30 -7.26 5.01
CA TYR A 27 10.89 -6.89 4.95
C TYR A 27 10.30 -7.38 3.62
N GLY A 28 9.02 -7.78 3.63
CA GLY A 28 8.25 -8.10 2.44
C GLY A 28 7.47 -6.87 1.98
N VAL A 29 7.40 -6.64 0.67
CA VAL A 29 6.54 -5.61 0.07
C VAL A 29 5.83 -6.21 -1.12
N SER A 30 4.51 -6.03 -1.15
CA SER A 30 3.69 -6.34 -2.30
C SER A 30 2.67 -5.22 -2.50
N TYR A 31 2.21 -5.06 -3.74
CA TYR A 31 1.19 -4.08 -4.08
C TYR A 31 0.22 -4.64 -5.11
N ILE A 32 -1.01 -4.14 -5.07
CA ILE A 32 -2.07 -4.45 -6.04
C ILE A 32 -2.60 -3.13 -6.58
N VAL A 33 -2.63 -3.03 -7.91
CA VAL A 33 -3.34 -1.97 -8.63
C VAL A 33 -4.77 -2.43 -8.83
N ALA A 34 -5.71 -1.76 -8.17
CA ALA A 34 -7.12 -2.10 -8.22
C ALA A 34 -7.88 -0.99 -8.95
N GLY A 35 -8.21 -1.25 -10.21
CA GLY A 35 -8.81 -0.22 -11.07
C GLY A 35 -7.85 0.94 -11.33
N GLU A 36 -8.41 2.14 -11.47
CA GLU A 36 -7.66 3.33 -11.93
C GLU A 36 -7.18 4.24 -10.79
N ASN A 37 -7.86 4.21 -9.63
CA ASN A 37 -7.65 5.17 -8.55
C ASN A 37 -7.33 4.51 -7.20
N THR A 38 -7.01 3.22 -7.19
CA THR A 38 -6.77 2.50 -5.94
C THR A 38 -5.52 1.63 -6.01
N LEU A 39 -4.66 1.81 -5.01
CA LEU A 39 -3.46 1.02 -4.78
C LEU A 39 -3.52 0.42 -3.38
N PHE A 40 -3.30 -0.89 -3.28
CA PHE A 40 -3.13 -1.57 -2.01
C PHE A 40 -1.66 -1.92 -1.82
N PHE A 41 -1.11 -1.62 -0.64
CA PHE A 41 0.24 -2.04 -0.24
C PHE A 41 0.14 -3.00 0.94
N HIS A 42 0.84 -4.13 0.87
CA HIS A 42 1.05 -5.01 2.01
C HIS A 42 2.55 -5.07 2.30
N ILE A 43 2.93 -4.55 3.46
CA ILE A 43 4.30 -4.48 3.97
C ILE A 43 4.39 -5.31 5.25
N SER A 44 5.38 -6.20 5.30
CA SER A 44 5.56 -7.14 6.41
C SER A 44 7.01 -7.20 6.87
N SER A 45 7.24 -7.45 8.15
CA SER A 45 8.57 -7.71 8.71
C SER A 45 8.45 -8.55 9.98
N LYS A 46 9.55 -9.16 10.41
CA LYS A 46 9.57 -9.88 11.69
C LYS A 46 9.61 -8.90 12.85
N ILE A 47 8.69 -9.08 13.80
CA ILE A 47 8.66 -8.33 15.08
C ILE A 47 9.95 -8.58 15.88
N SER A 48 10.53 -9.78 15.75
CA SER A 48 11.79 -10.15 16.40
C SER A 48 13.02 -9.42 15.86
N CYS A 49 12.92 -8.67 14.76
CA CYS A 49 13.98 -7.81 14.25
C CYS A 49 13.52 -6.33 14.30
N PRO A 50 13.79 -5.61 15.42
CA PRO A 50 13.30 -4.25 15.64
C PRO A 50 13.72 -3.26 14.55
N THR A 51 14.92 -3.43 13.99
CA THR A 51 15.46 -2.58 12.92
C THR A 51 14.56 -2.63 11.69
N THR A 52 14.22 -3.82 11.19
CA THR A 52 13.33 -3.96 10.03
C THR A 52 11.88 -3.64 10.34
N PHE A 53 11.45 -3.86 11.58
CA PHE A 53 10.11 -3.46 12.00
C PHE A 53 9.94 -1.93 11.92
N ILE A 54 10.87 -1.16 12.49
CA ILE A 54 10.87 0.30 12.42
C ILE A 54 10.99 0.77 10.96
N LEU A 55 11.85 0.13 10.16
CA LEU A 55 11.99 0.45 8.73
C LEU A 55 10.70 0.20 7.93
N SER A 56 9.97 -0.88 8.24
CA SER A 56 8.70 -1.20 7.59
C SER A 56 7.64 -0.13 7.88
N ILE A 57 7.56 0.32 9.14
CA ILE A 57 6.69 1.43 9.53
C ILE A 57 7.09 2.71 8.78
N GLY A 58 8.37 3.05 8.74
CA GLY A 58 8.87 4.21 7.99
C GLY A 58 8.54 4.12 6.50
N THR A 59 8.64 2.93 5.91
CA THR A 59 8.29 2.67 4.51
C THR A 59 6.82 2.97 4.22
N ILE A 60 5.90 2.59 5.12
CA ILE A 60 4.47 2.90 5.00
C ILE A 60 4.25 4.42 4.90
N PHE A 61 4.83 5.19 5.82
CA PHE A 61 4.71 6.65 5.81
C PHE A 61 5.31 7.28 4.55
N ARG A 62 6.47 6.77 4.08
CA ARG A 62 7.13 7.29 2.88
C ARG A 62 6.33 7.02 1.61
N ILE A 63 5.67 5.87 1.52
CA ILE A 63 4.78 5.56 0.39
C ILE A 63 3.59 6.52 0.38
N GLN A 64 2.97 6.78 1.53
CA GLN A 64 1.87 7.74 1.63
C GLN A 64 2.28 9.14 1.15
N LEU A 65 3.46 9.62 1.60
CA LEU A 65 3.99 10.91 1.16
C LEU A 65 4.30 10.92 -0.34
N LEU A 66 4.95 9.88 -0.86
CA LEU A 66 5.25 9.76 -2.28
C LEU A 66 3.99 9.79 -3.15
N ILE A 67 2.93 9.08 -2.74
CA ILE A 67 1.65 9.09 -3.47
C ILE A 67 1.02 10.49 -3.44
N SER A 68 1.10 11.18 -2.29
CA SER A 68 0.64 12.58 -2.18
C SER A 68 1.41 13.50 -3.14
N ASP A 69 2.73 13.36 -3.21
CA ASP A 69 3.58 14.17 -4.09
C ASP A 69 3.28 13.89 -5.57
N ILE A 70 3.13 12.62 -5.95
CA ILE A 70 2.76 12.21 -7.31
C ILE A 70 1.39 12.80 -7.68
N ASN A 71 0.39 12.70 -6.80
CA ASN A 71 -0.93 13.26 -7.04
C ASN A 71 -0.89 14.78 -7.17
N HIS A 72 -0.09 15.45 -6.32
CA HIS A 72 0.11 16.89 -6.39
C HIS A 72 0.75 17.29 -7.73
N MET A 73 1.77 16.57 -8.20
CA MET A 73 2.38 16.83 -9.52
C MET A 73 1.42 16.55 -10.68
N ALA A 74 0.63 15.47 -10.59
CA ALA A 74 -0.34 15.10 -11.62
C ALA A 74 -1.45 16.16 -11.78
N ALA A 75 -1.82 16.88 -10.71
CA ALA A 75 -2.80 17.95 -10.76
C ALA A 75 -2.39 19.14 -11.66
N PHE A 76 -1.09 19.29 -11.97
CA PHE A 76 -0.58 20.32 -12.88
C PHE A 76 -0.42 19.86 -14.31
N LEU A 77 -0.66 18.57 -14.60
CA LEU A 77 -0.66 18.08 -15.97
C LEU A 77 -1.97 18.54 -16.63
N PRO A 78 -1.91 19.22 -17.79
CA PRO A 78 -3.12 19.57 -18.52
C PRO A 78 -3.86 18.29 -18.89
N SER A 79 -5.17 18.26 -18.65
CA SER A 79 -6.05 17.18 -19.09
C SER A 79 -5.92 17.03 -20.61
N LEU A 80 -5.56 15.82 -21.05
CA LEU A 80 -5.47 15.46 -22.47
C LEU A 80 -6.84 15.54 -23.16
#